data_AF-A0A9E2K604-F1
#
_entry.id   AF-A0A9E2K604-F1
#
_cell.length_a   1.000
_cell.length_b   1.000
_cell.length_c   1.000
_cell.angle_alpha   90.00
_cell.angle_beta   90.00
_cell.angle_gamma   90.00
#
_symmetry.space_group_name_H-M   'P 1'
#
loop_
_entity.id
_entity.type
_entity.pdbx_description
1 polymer ?
#
loop_
_entity_poly.entity_id
_entity_poly.type
_entity_poly.pdbx_seq_one_letter_code
_entity_poly.pdbx_strand_id
1 'polypeptide(L)'
;MRQQAADSPEAAVSARASRIPAVTVAAASARTDRARVPLAPRTAAQGATPTGVLGDIAAFFGLPGAPATPNPTIDSVPMFLRLQVEDILGGVTPPAVTNPATVITGLFRQVLRKDPSADELQRYSLTYSLFGINGVVSGLYSSTAFRQSVVNNYYLELLNRPATAQELSWGTFQLEWGVSEPLFAASIAGTNEFFAASNAGGGPNGPSPSATSFVDLLYRTLVGNEPDPVAGPTYVQQIQSGRPTGLVATEFVMTEQFRLVKVLETFQVLGLSSIPEVVQNYVDNWFWYGGLSGINTRLLASGTNIFNIEAGRVQLPDMTAAEQLQRLLLAPYTTDKETGFVGVFNELFGNPTKTTNCKTTPSTCVNLDLYELLTTGGAVRGLPNSAVSVSASFMPVLKLLPTQNEISLAASLGFPLGRDPSPISGYFNNVDSTVVGPILTSADGQYVVDGHHRWSQLYLINPFANIAAADAGYVPEPTEALKQTQVAIAAQTGFLEGQNAGADNLFTISQEKFNEDVTAIINNGRWRDGPQKGEPTKPAVLEAFTTPLGLEGQTDDQKLDSIEAYLWQNVLLMRASNYYVTDAPGRPVMPQTSSNTFWPVLGLMQGPSALSFSFPIISYLG
;
A
#
# COMPACT_ATOMS: atom_id res chain seq x y z
N MET A 1 25.69 42.89 -53.55
CA MET A 1 25.22 44.29 -53.55
C MET A 1 24.41 44.51 -52.27
N ARG A 2 24.91 45.40 -51.40
CA ARG A 2 24.31 46.16 -50.26
C ARG A 2 23.31 45.45 -49.31
N GLN A 3 23.63 45.13 -48.05
CA GLN A 3 23.85 45.94 -46.81
C GLN A 3 22.62 46.71 -46.28
N GLN A 4 22.14 46.34 -45.08
CA GLN A 4 21.95 47.14 -43.82
C GLN A 4 21.04 46.36 -42.84
N ALA A 5 21.52 45.92 -41.67
CA ALA A 5 21.69 46.63 -40.38
C ALA A 5 20.33 46.80 -39.64
N ALA A 6 20.05 46.04 -38.58
CA ALA A 6 20.45 46.20 -37.17
C ALA A 6 19.41 47.01 -36.36
N ASP A 7 18.86 46.41 -35.29
CA ASP A 7 18.82 47.01 -33.94
C ASP A 7 18.11 46.09 -32.93
N SER A 8 18.85 45.79 -31.86
CA SER A 8 18.35 45.32 -30.56
C SER A 8 17.94 46.52 -29.70
N PRO A 9 17.22 46.30 -28.58
CA PRO A 9 17.79 46.81 -27.34
C PRO A 9 17.65 45.88 -26.13
N GLU A 10 18.61 46.08 -25.22
CA GLU A 10 18.78 45.50 -23.89
C GLU A 10 17.74 45.93 -22.85
N ALA A 11 17.53 45.01 -21.90
CA ALA A 11 17.40 45.18 -20.44
C ALA A 11 16.24 46.00 -19.83
N ALA A 12 15.39 45.28 -19.08
CA ALA A 12 14.89 45.76 -17.79
C ALA A 12 14.62 44.58 -16.83
N VAL A 13 15.52 44.42 -15.86
CA VAL A 13 15.36 43.60 -14.66
C VAL A 13 14.31 44.25 -13.75
N SER A 14 13.31 43.50 -13.31
CA SER A 14 12.46 43.91 -12.18
C SER A 14 12.09 42.70 -11.32
N ALA A 15 12.89 42.49 -10.28
CA ALA A 15 12.56 41.63 -9.16
C ALA A 15 11.32 42.17 -8.42
N ARG A 16 10.27 41.37 -8.30
CA ARG A 16 9.10 41.67 -7.46
C ARG A 16 9.09 40.71 -6.28
N ALA A 17 9.71 41.14 -5.19
CA ALA A 17 9.61 40.51 -3.88
C ALA A 17 8.23 40.80 -3.28
N SER A 18 7.40 39.76 -3.13
CA SER A 18 6.17 39.83 -2.35
C SER A 18 6.50 39.64 -0.87
N ARG A 19 6.34 40.73 -0.11
CA ARG A 19 6.42 40.77 1.35
C ARG A 19 5.19 40.10 1.96
N ILE A 20 5.39 39.06 2.77
CA ILE A 20 4.40 38.57 3.74
C ILE A 20 4.80 39.14 5.12
N PRO A 21 3.90 39.81 5.85
CA PRO A 21 4.22 40.35 7.17
C PRO A 21 4.23 39.25 8.22
N ALA A 22 5.34 39.15 8.96
CA ALA A 22 5.46 38.32 10.15
C ALA A 22 4.60 38.90 11.28
N VAL A 23 3.68 38.08 11.81
CA VAL A 23 2.96 38.37 13.05
C VAL A 23 3.80 37.84 14.20
N THR A 24 4.45 38.75 14.91
CA THR A 24 5.08 38.53 16.21
C THR A 24 3.99 38.52 17.29
N VAL A 25 3.81 37.40 18.00
CA VAL A 25 3.08 37.38 19.27
C VAL A 25 4.11 37.29 20.39
N ALA A 26 4.18 38.37 21.15
CA ALA A 26 5.07 38.56 22.28
C ALA A 26 4.69 37.67 23.47
N ALA A 27 5.71 37.08 24.09
CA ALA A 27 5.64 36.49 25.42
C ALA A 27 5.46 37.61 26.46
N ALA A 28 4.45 37.47 27.32
CA ALA A 28 4.29 38.28 28.52
C ALA A 28 4.20 37.36 29.75
N SER A 29 5.29 37.34 30.50
CA SER A 29 5.39 36.82 31.86
C SER A 29 4.78 37.85 32.82
N ALA A 30 3.84 37.41 33.66
CA ALA A 30 3.47 38.15 34.86
C ALA A 30 3.16 37.18 36.00
N ARG A 31 4.11 37.11 36.94
CA ARG A 31 3.91 36.59 38.30
C ARG A 31 3.01 37.54 39.08
N THR A 32 2.06 36.98 39.83
CA THR A 32 1.68 37.51 41.14
C THR A 32 1.34 36.35 42.08
N ASP A 33 2.20 36.20 43.09
CA ASP A 33 1.96 35.43 44.30
C ASP A 33 0.80 36.02 45.12
N ARG A 34 -0.04 35.16 45.71
CA ARG A 34 -0.52 35.31 47.10
C ARG A 34 -1.20 34.03 47.64
N ALA A 35 -0.52 33.43 48.61
CA ALA A 35 -0.97 32.85 49.88
C ALA A 35 -1.99 31.67 49.95
N ARG A 36 -1.44 30.54 50.44
CA ARG A 36 -1.98 29.33 51.11
C ARG A 36 -3.34 29.41 51.84
N VAL A 37 -4.12 28.32 51.70
CA VAL A 37 -4.75 27.54 52.80
C VAL A 37 -4.81 26.04 52.39
N PRO A 38 -4.41 25.06 53.23
CA PRO A 38 -4.55 23.64 52.92
C PRO A 38 -5.86 23.07 53.48
N LEU A 39 -6.63 22.35 52.66
CA LEU A 39 -7.77 21.54 53.12
C LEU A 39 -7.62 20.10 52.61
N ALA A 40 -7.64 19.17 53.55
CA ALA A 40 -7.49 17.73 53.39
C ALA A 40 -8.59 17.11 52.50
N PRO A 41 -8.34 15.95 51.86
CA PRO A 41 -9.36 15.24 51.10
C PRO A 41 -10.36 14.59 52.05
N ARG A 42 -11.63 15.02 51.98
CA ARG A 42 -12.78 14.28 52.51
C ARG A 42 -13.18 13.22 51.51
N THR A 43 -13.13 11.96 51.94
CA THR A 43 -13.89 10.85 51.37
C THR A 43 -15.38 11.17 51.45
N ALA A 44 -16.04 11.24 50.30
CA ALA A 44 -17.51 11.27 50.21
C ALA A 44 -17.94 10.15 49.28
N ALA A 45 -18.40 9.05 49.89
CA ALA A 45 -19.24 8.07 49.24
C ALA A 45 -20.49 8.78 48.69
N GLN A 46 -20.69 8.73 47.39
CA GLN A 46 -21.95 9.10 46.76
C GLN A 46 -22.69 7.82 46.42
N GLY A 47 -23.84 7.67 47.09
CA GLY A 47 -24.80 6.60 46.85
C GLY A 47 -25.40 6.71 45.45
N ALA A 48 -25.44 5.56 44.78
CA ALA A 48 -26.20 5.39 43.55
C ALA A 48 -27.69 5.64 43.84
N THR A 49 -28.26 6.61 43.15
CA THR A 49 -29.71 6.67 42.93
C THR A 49 -29.99 5.92 41.62
N PRO A 50 -31.03 5.07 41.56
CA PRO A 50 -31.37 4.35 40.34
C PRO A 50 -32.01 5.35 39.38
N THR A 51 -31.24 5.86 38.42
CA THR A 51 -31.78 6.57 37.26
C THR A 51 -32.61 5.57 36.46
N GLY A 52 -33.90 5.86 36.32
CA GLY A 52 -34.84 4.99 35.62
C GLY A 52 -34.47 4.80 34.14
N VAL A 53 -35.01 3.73 33.57
CA VAL A 53 -34.84 3.20 32.20
C VAL A 53 -34.84 4.25 31.05
N LEU A 54 -35.31 5.47 31.28
CA LEU A 54 -35.31 6.57 30.31
C LEU A 54 -34.08 7.50 30.41
N GLY A 55 -33.41 7.59 31.56
CA GLY A 55 -32.19 8.39 31.74
C GLY A 55 -30.97 7.81 31.03
N ASP A 56 -30.95 6.49 30.86
CA ASP A 56 -29.91 5.78 30.09
C ASP A 56 -30.06 5.97 28.57
N ILE A 57 -31.25 6.32 28.07
CA ILE A 57 -31.48 6.50 26.63
C ILE A 57 -30.81 7.80 26.10
N ALA A 58 -30.68 8.83 26.93
CA ALA A 58 -29.97 10.06 26.55
C ALA A 58 -28.43 9.90 26.61
N ALA A 59 -27.93 8.95 27.40
CA ALA A 59 -26.52 8.54 27.41
C ALA A 59 -26.19 7.48 26.33
N PHE A 60 -27.21 6.97 25.63
CA PHE A 60 -27.16 5.91 24.64
C PHE A 60 -27.03 6.43 23.19
N PHE A 61 -27.48 7.65 22.91
CA PHE A 61 -27.25 8.30 21.62
C PHE A 61 -25.91 9.03 21.65
N GLY A 62 -24.92 8.43 21.00
CA GLY A 62 -23.60 9.05 20.85
C GLY A 62 -23.73 10.38 20.12
N LEU A 63 -23.34 11.48 20.76
CA LEU A 63 -23.05 12.70 20.04
C LEU A 63 -21.75 12.50 19.23
N PRO A 64 -21.55 13.22 18.10
CA PRO A 64 -20.30 13.16 17.35
C PRO A 64 -19.08 13.36 18.27
N GLY A 65 -18.15 12.40 18.28
CA GLY A 65 -17.00 12.37 19.19
C GLY A 65 -17.18 11.58 20.49
N ALA A 66 -18.30 10.87 20.67
CA ALA A 66 -18.45 9.89 21.74
C ALA A 66 -17.40 8.75 21.63
N PRO A 67 -16.96 8.17 22.76
CA PRO A 67 -16.07 7.02 22.74
C PRO A 67 -16.70 5.86 21.96
N ALA A 68 -15.86 5.05 21.29
CA ALA A 68 -16.30 3.84 20.61
C ALA A 68 -17.04 2.93 21.60
N THR A 69 -18.37 2.84 21.47
CA THR A 69 -19.16 1.87 22.24
C THR A 69 -19.79 0.86 21.30
N PRO A 70 -19.85 -0.43 21.67
CA PRO A 70 -20.59 -1.42 20.90
C PRO A 70 -22.09 -1.35 21.23
N ASN A 71 -22.60 -0.30 21.88
CA ASN A 71 -24.01 -0.23 22.21
C ASN A 71 -24.84 -0.02 20.92
N PRO A 72 -26.06 -0.59 20.84
CA PRO A 72 -26.98 -0.24 19.76
C PRO A 72 -27.23 1.27 19.72
N THR A 73 -27.54 1.81 18.56
CA THR A 73 -27.96 3.21 18.40
C THR A 73 -29.38 3.30 17.85
N ILE A 74 -29.91 4.50 17.59
CA ILE A 74 -31.35 4.69 17.24
C ILE A 74 -31.76 3.94 15.97
N ASP A 75 -30.84 3.74 15.05
CA ASP A 75 -31.09 3.09 13.77
C ASP A 75 -31.00 1.54 13.85
N SER A 76 -30.70 0.99 15.02
CA SER A 76 -30.91 -0.45 15.31
C SER A 76 -32.38 -0.85 15.11
N VAL A 77 -33.33 0.06 15.35
CA VAL A 77 -34.78 -0.19 15.25
C VAL A 77 -35.23 -0.51 13.82
N PRO A 78 -34.99 0.34 12.79
CA PRO A 78 -35.36 0.00 11.42
C PRO A 78 -34.66 -1.27 10.91
N MET A 79 -33.40 -1.50 11.30
CA MET A 79 -32.67 -2.73 10.95
C MET A 79 -33.30 -3.98 11.58
N PHE A 80 -33.65 -3.91 12.86
CA PHE A 80 -34.34 -4.99 13.56
C PHE A 80 -35.71 -5.29 12.95
N LEU A 81 -36.53 -4.27 12.71
CA LEU A 81 -37.87 -4.43 12.11
C LEU A 81 -37.79 -5.12 10.75
N ARG A 82 -36.81 -4.75 9.94
CA ARG A 82 -36.55 -5.37 8.65
C ARG A 82 -36.24 -6.86 8.80
N LEU A 83 -35.30 -7.25 9.67
CA LEU A 83 -34.95 -8.66 9.89
C LEU A 83 -36.17 -9.47 10.38
N GLN A 84 -36.98 -8.91 11.27
CA GLN A 84 -38.22 -9.55 11.73
C GLN A 84 -39.23 -9.76 10.60
N VAL A 85 -39.44 -8.76 9.74
CA VAL A 85 -40.32 -8.89 8.58
C VAL A 85 -39.81 -9.95 7.61
N GLU A 86 -38.50 -10.05 7.42
CA GLU A 86 -37.86 -11.05 6.56
C GLU A 86 -38.06 -12.47 7.10
N ASP A 87 -37.94 -12.70 8.42
CA ASP A 87 -38.23 -13.99 9.04
C ASP A 87 -39.71 -14.39 8.84
N ILE A 88 -40.63 -13.45 9.05
CA ILE A 88 -42.08 -13.66 8.92
C ILE A 88 -42.46 -13.98 7.47
N LEU A 89 -42.01 -13.16 6.51
CA LEU A 89 -42.37 -13.31 5.10
C LEU A 89 -41.62 -14.45 4.41
N GLY A 90 -40.38 -14.72 4.84
CA GLY A 90 -39.57 -15.82 4.34
C GLY A 90 -39.97 -17.19 4.90
N GLY A 91 -40.84 -17.23 5.92
CA GLY A 91 -41.22 -18.47 6.60
C GLY A 91 -40.05 -19.15 7.33
N VAL A 92 -38.99 -18.40 7.64
CA VAL A 92 -37.79 -18.90 8.30
C VAL A 92 -37.99 -18.72 9.79
N THR A 93 -37.98 -19.82 10.55
CA THR A 93 -37.92 -19.74 12.00
C THR A 93 -36.52 -19.26 12.42
N PRO A 94 -36.41 -18.31 13.39
CA PRO A 94 -35.12 -17.90 13.92
C PRO A 94 -34.29 -19.14 14.30
N PRO A 95 -32.99 -19.16 13.97
CA PRO A 95 -32.18 -20.36 14.19
C PRO A 95 -32.15 -20.74 15.67
N ALA A 96 -32.26 -22.05 15.93
CA ALA A 96 -32.10 -22.56 17.28
C ALA A 96 -30.66 -22.35 17.74
N VAL A 97 -30.46 -21.48 18.73
CA VAL A 97 -29.17 -21.24 19.36
C VAL A 97 -29.04 -22.15 20.56
N THR A 98 -28.02 -23.01 20.55
CA THR A 98 -27.75 -23.95 21.64
C THR A 98 -26.83 -23.36 22.71
N ASN A 99 -25.97 -22.41 22.33
CA ASN A 99 -25.08 -21.68 23.23
C ASN A 99 -25.05 -20.18 22.91
N PRO A 100 -25.93 -19.38 23.52
CA PRO A 100 -26.01 -17.94 23.27
C PRO A 100 -24.70 -17.19 23.51
N ALA A 101 -23.91 -17.57 24.52
CA ALA A 101 -22.65 -16.90 24.82
C ALA A 101 -21.60 -17.11 23.73
N THR A 102 -21.50 -18.34 23.20
CA THR A 102 -20.63 -18.65 22.05
C THR A 102 -21.07 -17.88 20.81
N VAL A 103 -22.37 -17.84 20.53
CA VAL A 103 -22.90 -17.13 19.35
C VAL A 103 -22.65 -15.62 19.44
N ILE A 104 -22.95 -15.00 20.59
CA ILE A 104 -22.69 -13.57 20.82
C ILE A 104 -21.20 -13.28 20.65
N THR A 105 -20.32 -14.10 21.23
CA THR A 105 -18.87 -13.93 21.10
C THR A 105 -18.42 -14.05 19.64
N GLY A 106 -18.93 -15.04 18.89
CA GLY A 106 -18.64 -15.19 17.46
C GLY A 106 -19.10 -14.00 16.63
N LEU A 107 -20.29 -13.45 16.90
CA LEU A 107 -20.79 -12.24 16.24
C LEU A 107 -19.92 -11.01 16.56
N PHE A 108 -19.47 -10.85 17.80
CA PHE A 108 -18.49 -9.80 18.17
C PHE A 108 -17.20 -9.93 17.36
N ARG A 109 -16.66 -11.14 17.19
CA ARG A 109 -15.47 -11.37 16.38
C ARG A 109 -15.71 -11.11 14.89
N GLN A 110 -16.89 -11.47 14.37
CA GLN A 110 -17.23 -11.22 12.97
C GLN A 110 -17.41 -9.73 12.67
N VAL A 111 -18.12 -8.99 13.53
CA VAL A 111 -18.49 -7.58 13.30
C VAL A 111 -17.41 -6.61 13.80
N LEU A 112 -16.89 -6.82 15.01
CA LEU A 112 -15.98 -5.88 15.69
C LEU A 112 -14.54 -6.39 15.77
N ARG A 113 -14.25 -7.61 15.29
CA ARG A 113 -12.91 -8.20 15.29
C ARG A 113 -12.25 -8.28 16.67
N LYS A 114 -13.07 -8.41 17.72
CA LYS A 114 -12.61 -8.55 19.10
C LYS A 114 -13.54 -9.45 19.90
N ASP A 115 -13.06 -9.94 21.02
CA ASP A 115 -13.91 -10.56 22.04
C ASP A 115 -14.71 -9.49 22.80
N PRO A 116 -15.96 -9.80 23.19
CA PRO A 116 -16.70 -8.95 24.11
C PRO A 116 -16.05 -9.00 25.50
N SER A 117 -15.97 -7.85 26.16
CA SER A 117 -15.76 -7.77 27.61
C SER A 117 -16.91 -8.44 28.36
N ALA A 118 -16.72 -8.71 29.66
CA ALA A 118 -17.75 -9.32 30.50
C ALA A 118 -19.05 -8.51 30.52
N ASP A 119 -18.95 -7.18 30.59
CA ASP A 119 -20.11 -6.27 30.60
C ASP A 119 -20.81 -6.22 29.23
N GLU A 120 -20.04 -6.23 28.14
CA GLU A 120 -20.58 -6.30 26.77
C GLU A 120 -21.32 -7.63 26.56
N LEU A 121 -20.74 -8.76 26.98
CA LEU A 121 -21.36 -10.08 26.87
C LEU A 121 -22.64 -10.19 27.69
N GLN A 122 -22.65 -9.68 28.93
CA GLN A 122 -23.86 -9.66 29.76
C GLN A 122 -24.97 -8.85 29.12
N ARG A 123 -24.65 -7.67 28.60
CA ARG A 123 -25.61 -6.75 27.96
C ARG A 123 -26.21 -7.36 26.70
N TYR A 124 -25.37 -7.94 25.85
CA TYR A 124 -25.84 -8.61 24.63
C TYR A 124 -26.57 -9.93 24.91
N SER A 125 -26.31 -10.58 26.04
CA SER A 125 -27.12 -11.72 26.50
C SER A 125 -28.54 -11.30 26.85
N LEU A 126 -28.71 -10.11 27.45
CA LEU A 126 -30.04 -9.52 27.69
C LEU A 126 -30.72 -9.15 26.36
N THR A 127 -30.01 -8.50 25.44
CA THR A 127 -30.52 -8.20 24.09
C THR A 127 -31.00 -9.47 23.39
N TYR A 128 -30.21 -10.54 23.42
CA TYR A 128 -30.58 -11.84 22.88
C TYR A 128 -31.86 -12.39 23.54
N SER A 129 -31.98 -12.31 24.87
CA SER A 129 -33.16 -12.80 25.59
C SER A 129 -34.46 -12.09 25.21
N LEU A 130 -34.38 -10.81 24.83
CA LEU A 130 -35.54 -9.98 24.51
C LEU A 130 -35.87 -9.96 23.01
N PHE A 131 -34.86 -9.96 22.16
CA PHE A 131 -34.99 -9.66 20.73
C PHE A 131 -34.38 -10.75 19.84
N GLY A 132 -33.89 -11.84 20.44
CA GLY A 132 -33.24 -12.92 19.73
C GLY A 132 -31.96 -12.49 19.01
N ILE A 133 -31.56 -13.28 18.03
CA ILE A 133 -30.34 -13.05 17.26
C ILE A 133 -30.40 -11.77 16.42
N ASN A 134 -31.57 -11.44 15.88
CA ASN A 134 -31.78 -10.21 15.11
C ASN A 134 -31.49 -8.97 15.94
N GLY A 135 -31.83 -8.96 17.24
CA GLY A 135 -31.51 -7.88 18.16
C GLY A 135 -30.00 -7.74 18.41
N VAL A 136 -29.28 -8.86 18.53
CA VAL A 136 -27.83 -8.86 18.71
C VAL A 136 -27.14 -8.32 17.46
N VAL A 137 -27.49 -8.84 16.28
CA VAL A 137 -26.91 -8.42 15.00
C VAL A 137 -27.19 -6.95 14.71
N SER A 138 -28.45 -6.52 14.83
CA SER A 138 -28.81 -5.11 14.61
C SER A 138 -28.14 -4.18 15.62
N GLY A 139 -28.00 -4.62 16.87
CA GLY A 139 -27.27 -3.86 17.89
C GLY A 139 -25.79 -3.69 17.59
N LEU A 140 -25.10 -4.76 17.19
CA LEU A 140 -23.67 -4.71 16.89
C LEU A 140 -23.39 -3.89 15.62
N TYR A 141 -24.15 -4.11 14.55
CA TYR A 141 -23.94 -3.46 13.26
C TYR A 141 -24.29 -1.96 13.29
N SER A 142 -25.24 -1.55 14.13
CA SER A 142 -25.56 -0.12 14.31
C SER A 142 -24.65 0.61 15.29
N SER A 143 -23.74 -0.11 15.97
CA SER A 143 -22.96 0.46 17.05
C SER A 143 -21.93 1.49 16.59
N THR A 144 -21.62 2.46 17.45
CA THR A 144 -20.57 3.45 17.19
C THR A 144 -19.20 2.79 16.95
N ALA A 145 -18.89 1.71 17.69
CA ALA A 145 -17.65 0.97 17.50
C ALA A 145 -17.52 0.36 16.11
N PHE A 146 -18.60 -0.24 15.59
CA PHE A 146 -18.62 -0.76 14.22
C PHE A 146 -18.39 0.36 13.20
N ARG A 147 -19.14 1.46 13.29
CA ARG A 147 -19.03 2.59 12.35
C ARG A 147 -17.65 3.22 12.35
N GLN A 148 -17.04 3.42 13.51
CA GLN A 148 -15.68 3.95 13.61
C GLN A 148 -14.65 3.02 12.98
N SER A 149 -14.83 1.70 13.15
CA SER A 149 -14.01 0.68 12.48
C SER A 149 -14.15 0.77 10.96
N VAL A 150 -15.39 0.79 10.44
CA VAL A 150 -15.68 0.93 9.00
C VAL A 150 -15.06 2.20 8.43
N VAL A 151 -15.24 3.34 9.11
CA VAL A 151 -14.65 4.62 8.66
C VAL A 151 -13.14 4.51 8.58
N ASN A 152 -12.49 4.04 9.65
CA ASN A 152 -11.03 3.94 9.66
C ASN A 152 -10.50 2.96 8.59
N ASN A 153 -11.19 1.84 8.36
CA ASN A 153 -10.82 0.87 7.34
C ASN A 153 -10.91 1.46 5.94
N TYR A 154 -11.95 2.23 5.60
CA TYR A 154 -12.03 2.90 4.31
C TYR A 154 -10.93 3.95 4.10
N TYR A 155 -10.53 4.67 5.15
CA TYR A 155 -9.39 5.60 5.07
C TYR A 155 -8.07 4.85 4.84
N LEU A 156 -7.88 3.70 5.50
CA LEU A 156 -6.70 2.86 5.29
C LEU A 156 -6.68 2.26 3.87
N GLU A 157 -7.81 1.75 3.39
CA GLU A 157 -7.99 1.13 2.08
C GLU A 157 -7.80 2.11 0.94
N LEU A 158 -8.40 3.31 1.04
CA LEU A 158 -8.44 4.27 -0.05
C LEU A 158 -7.29 5.27 -0.02
N LEU A 159 -6.77 5.59 1.17
CA LEU A 159 -5.79 6.67 1.35
C LEU A 159 -4.51 6.23 2.09
N ASN A 160 -4.39 4.94 2.44
CA ASN A 160 -3.21 4.38 3.11
C ASN A 160 -2.86 5.10 4.43
N ARG A 161 -3.86 5.61 5.14
CA ARG A 161 -3.69 6.28 6.43
C ARG A 161 -4.93 6.09 7.31
N PRO A 162 -4.80 6.18 8.64
CA PRO A 162 -5.98 6.23 9.49
C PRO A 162 -6.79 7.52 9.23
N ALA A 163 -8.07 7.46 9.56
CA ALA A 163 -8.92 8.65 9.61
C ALA A 163 -8.41 9.61 10.69
N THR A 164 -8.38 10.92 10.41
CA THR A 164 -8.19 11.93 11.45
C THR A 164 -9.37 11.93 12.43
N ALA A 165 -9.22 12.51 13.63
CA ALA A 165 -10.30 12.56 14.61
C ALA A 165 -11.57 13.24 14.07
N GLN A 166 -11.42 14.26 13.21
CA GLN A 166 -12.55 14.95 12.58
C GLN A 166 -13.22 14.07 11.52
N GLU A 167 -12.43 13.43 10.65
CA GLU A 167 -12.93 12.51 9.63
C GLU A 167 -13.65 11.30 10.26
N LEU A 168 -13.07 10.75 11.34
CA LEU A 168 -13.67 9.65 12.09
C LEU A 168 -15.03 10.04 12.68
N SER A 169 -15.10 11.20 13.33
CA SER A 169 -16.34 11.73 13.92
C SER A 169 -17.41 12.01 12.85
N TRP A 170 -17.02 12.67 11.77
CA TRP A 170 -17.94 13.02 10.69
C TRP A 170 -18.43 11.80 9.91
N GLY A 171 -17.53 10.87 9.56
CA GLY A 171 -17.89 9.64 8.88
C GLY A 171 -18.80 8.75 9.74
N THR A 172 -18.52 8.65 11.04
CA THR A 172 -19.38 7.91 11.98
C THR A 172 -20.79 8.49 11.99
N PHE A 173 -20.90 9.82 12.03
CA PHE A 173 -22.18 10.53 11.97
C PHE A 173 -22.90 10.28 10.64
N GLN A 174 -22.20 10.33 9.50
CA GLN A 174 -22.81 10.04 8.20
C GLN A 174 -23.42 8.64 8.15
N LEU A 175 -22.68 7.63 8.61
CA LEU A 175 -23.18 6.26 8.66
C LEU A 175 -24.40 6.15 9.60
N GLU A 176 -24.37 6.82 10.76
CA GLU A 176 -25.48 6.84 11.72
C GLU A 176 -26.76 7.45 11.13
N TRP A 177 -26.64 8.47 10.28
CA TRP A 177 -27.76 9.09 9.57
C TRP A 177 -28.21 8.30 8.31
N GLY A 178 -27.70 7.10 8.12
CA GLY A 178 -28.15 6.19 7.07
C GLY A 178 -27.46 6.40 5.72
N VAL A 179 -26.34 7.14 5.66
CA VAL A 179 -25.47 7.07 4.48
C VAL A 179 -24.95 5.63 4.38
N SER A 180 -25.24 4.97 3.26
CA SER A 180 -24.77 3.60 3.06
C SER A 180 -23.25 3.55 2.92
N GLU A 181 -22.63 2.49 3.42
CA GLU A 181 -21.17 2.27 3.39
C GLU A 181 -20.55 2.45 1.99
N PRO A 182 -21.14 1.92 0.89
CA PRO A 182 -20.63 2.19 -0.47
C PRO A 182 -20.59 3.68 -0.84
N LEU A 183 -21.60 4.45 -0.46
CA LEU A 183 -21.64 5.89 -0.71
C LEU A 183 -20.64 6.64 0.16
N PHE A 184 -20.39 6.16 1.37
CA PHE A 184 -19.33 6.69 2.22
C PHE A 184 -17.95 6.45 1.60
N ALA A 185 -17.68 5.24 1.11
CA ALA A 185 -16.45 4.91 0.38
C ALA A 185 -16.28 5.81 -0.86
N ALA A 186 -17.34 6.00 -1.66
CA ALA A 186 -17.33 6.90 -2.81
C ALA A 186 -17.05 8.36 -2.41
N SER A 187 -17.47 8.80 -1.22
CA SER A 187 -17.19 10.16 -0.74
C SER A 187 -15.70 10.39 -0.47
N ILE A 188 -14.98 9.36 -0.02
CA ILE A 188 -13.53 9.39 0.18
C ILE A 188 -12.82 9.27 -1.17
N ALA A 189 -13.19 8.28 -1.98
CA ALA A 189 -12.61 8.05 -3.29
C ALA A 189 -12.84 9.22 -4.27
N GLY A 190 -13.88 10.03 -4.05
CA GLY A 190 -14.16 11.23 -4.82
C GLY A 190 -13.29 12.46 -4.48
N THR A 191 -12.48 12.40 -3.43
CA THR A 191 -11.72 13.56 -2.93
C THR A 191 -10.53 13.93 -3.82
N ASN A 192 -10.06 15.17 -3.68
CA ASN A 192 -8.79 15.61 -4.29
C ASN A 192 -7.59 14.85 -3.74
N GLU A 193 -7.65 14.38 -2.50
CA GLU A 193 -6.59 13.58 -1.89
C GLU A 193 -6.47 12.22 -2.59
N PHE A 194 -7.60 11.53 -2.80
CA PHE A 194 -7.60 10.26 -3.55
C PHE A 194 -7.14 10.46 -5.00
N PHE A 195 -7.60 11.54 -5.66
CA PHE A 195 -7.11 11.88 -6.99
C PHE A 195 -5.60 12.13 -6.98
N ALA A 196 -5.08 12.90 -6.01
CA ALA A 196 -3.65 13.16 -5.89
C ALA A 196 -2.83 11.88 -5.61
N ALA A 197 -3.35 10.97 -4.79
CA ALA A 197 -2.76 9.67 -4.49
C ALA A 197 -2.76 8.70 -5.69
N SER A 198 -3.55 8.98 -6.74
CA SER A 198 -3.55 8.15 -7.95
C SER A 198 -2.24 8.23 -8.73
N ASN A 199 -1.31 9.12 -8.43
CA ASN A 199 0.03 9.05 -9.00
C ASN A 199 1.03 9.87 -8.19
N ALA A 200 0.96 9.82 -6.86
CA ALA A 200 1.96 10.51 -6.04
C ALA A 200 3.25 9.67 -6.03
N GLY A 201 4.39 10.35 -6.01
CA GLY A 201 5.69 9.70 -5.83
C GLY A 201 6.79 10.09 -6.83
N GLY A 202 6.47 10.45 -8.07
CA GLY A 202 7.52 10.76 -9.06
C GLY A 202 8.18 12.15 -8.91
N GLY A 203 7.75 12.97 -7.95
CA GLY A 203 8.25 14.34 -7.78
C GLY A 203 7.90 15.25 -8.97
N PRO A 204 8.58 16.40 -9.16
CA PRO A 204 8.27 17.37 -10.22
C PRO A 204 8.32 16.83 -11.66
N ASN A 205 9.05 15.74 -11.87
CA ASN A 205 9.21 15.08 -13.18
C ASN A 205 8.52 13.71 -13.24
N GLY A 206 7.79 13.35 -12.19
CA GLY A 206 6.89 12.23 -12.15
C GLY A 206 5.65 12.48 -13.00
N PRO A 207 4.93 11.42 -13.40
CA PRO A 207 3.62 11.59 -13.98
C PRO A 207 2.71 12.19 -12.91
N SER A 208 1.91 13.11 -13.39
CA SER A 208 0.88 13.72 -12.57
C SER A 208 -0.34 12.80 -12.51
N PRO A 209 -1.13 12.90 -11.43
CA PRO A 209 -2.47 12.36 -11.40
C PRO A 209 -3.27 12.67 -12.67
N SER A 210 -4.00 11.68 -13.16
CA SER A 210 -4.77 11.74 -14.39
C SER A 210 -6.11 11.04 -14.23
N ALA A 211 -7.01 11.22 -15.20
CA ALA A 211 -8.26 10.47 -15.24
C ALA A 211 -8.04 8.95 -15.31
N THR A 212 -7.02 8.50 -16.05
CA THR A 212 -6.65 7.09 -16.16
C THR A 212 -6.19 6.54 -14.82
N SER A 213 -5.17 7.17 -14.22
CA SER A 213 -4.62 6.72 -12.94
C SER A 213 -5.67 6.75 -11.80
N PHE A 214 -6.56 7.75 -11.80
CA PHE A 214 -7.69 7.77 -10.86
C PHE A 214 -8.61 6.55 -11.01
N VAL A 215 -8.98 6.19 -12.24
CA VAL A 215 -9.82 5.00 -12.51
C VAL A 215 -9.07 3.73 -12.12
N ASP A 216 -7.78 3.64 -12.45
CA ASP A 216 -6.95 2.48 -12.06
C ASP A 216 -6.88 2.32 -10.54
N LEU A 217 -6.77 3.42 -9.80
CA LEU A 217 -6.79 3.40 -8.34
C LEU A 217 -8.16 2.98 -7.79
N LEU A 218 -9.28 3.42 -8.40
CA LEU A 218 -10.63 2.97 -8.01
C LEU A 218 -10.76 1.45 -8.14
N TYR A 219 -10.38 0.88 -9.29
CA TYR A 219 -10.46 -0.57 -9.52
C TYR A 219 -9.55 -1.35 -8.56
N ARG A 220 -8.31 -0.88 -8.40
CA ARG A 220 -7.33 -1.51 -7.49
C ARG A 220 -7.82 -1.53 -6.05
N THR A 221 -8.35 -0.42 -5.54
CA THR A 221 -8.70 -0.27 -4.12
C THR A 221 -10.08 -0.85 -3.79
N LEU A 222 -11.11 -0.57 -4.59
CA LEU A 222 -12.50 -0.92 -4.26
C LEU A 222 -12.94 -2.30 -4.78
N VAL A 223 -12.24 -2.86 -5.76
CA VAL A 223 -12.60 -4.13 -6.42
C VAL A 223 -11.44 -5.13 -6.39
N GLY A 224 -10.21 -4.69 -6.19
CA GLY A 224 -9.04 -5.56 -6.14
C GLY A 224 -8.70 -6.20 -7.49
N ASN A 225 -9.10 -5.57 -8.60
CA ASN A 225 -8.88 -6.03 -9.98
C ASN A 225 -8.27 -4.93 -10.84
N GLU A 226 -7.76 -5.29 -12.02
CA GLU A 226 -7.46 -4.34 -13.09
C GLU A 226 -8.74 -3.62 -13.59
N PRO A 227 -8.61 -2.43 -14.20
CA PRO A 227 -9.71 -1.77 -14.88
C PRO A 227 -10.41 -2.68 -15.88
N ASP A 228 -11.74 -2.65 -15.86
CA ASP A 228 -12.53 -3.30 -16.90
C ASP A 228 -12.19 -2.67 -18.27
N PRO A 229 -11.83 -3.48 -19.29
CA PRO A 229 -11.36 -2.96 -20.57
C PRO A 229 -12.44 -2.24 -21.39
N VAL A 230 -13.72 -2.35 -21.00
CA VAL A 230 -14.87 -1.70 -21.66
C VAL A 230 -15.36 -0.52 -20.83
N ALA A 231 -15.60 -0.71 -19.53
CA ALA A 231 -16.15 0.31 -18.64
C ALA A 231 -15.09 1.32 -18.17
N GLY A 232 -13.84 0.88 -17.94
CA GLY A 232 -12.73 1.73 -17.51
C GLY A 232 -12.51 2.96 -18.40
N PRO A 233 -12.33 2.79 -19.73
CA PRO A 233 -12.20 3.92 -20.66
C PRO A 233 -13.38 4.90 -20.63
N THR A 234 -14.60 4.42 -20.32
CA THR A 234 -15.79 5.28 -20.21
C THR A 234 -15.66 6.21 -19.01
N TYR A 235 -15.24 5.71 -17.83
CA TYR A 235 -15.00 6.56 -16.66
C TYR A 235 -13.88 7.58 -16.91
N VAL A 236 -12.81 7.16 -17.58
CA VAL A 236 -11.72 8.06 -17.98
C VAL A 236 -12.24 9.21 -18.84
N GLN A 237 -13.04 8.90 -19.87
CA GLN A 237 -13.64 9.90 -20.74
C GLN A 237 -14.57 10.86 -19.98
N GLN A 238 -15.37 10.35 -19.05
CA GLN A 238 -16.27 11.19 -18.24
C GLN A 238 -15.49 12.23 -17.44
N ILE A 239 -14.40 11.83 -16.76
CA ILE A 239 -13.55 12.77 -15.99
C ILE A 239 -12.87 13.77 -16.93
N GLN A 240 -12.33 13.31 -18.06
CA GLN A 240 -11.72 14.19 -19.07
C GLN A 240 -12.71 15.21 -19.65
N SER A 241 -14.00 14.86 -19.70
CA SER A 241 -15.08 15.77 -20.12
C SER A 241 -15.52 16.76 -19.03
N GLY A 242 -14.87 16.75 -17.86
CA GLY A 242 -15.15 17.66 -16.75
C GLY A 242 -16.16 17.13 -15.73
N ARG A 243 -16.52 15.84 -15.77
CA ARG A 243 -17.37 15.24 -14.73
C ARG A 243 -16.60 15.19 -13.40
N PRO A 244 -17.19 15.65 -12.28
CA PRO A 244 -16.56 15.55 -10.97
C PRO A 244 -16.23 14.11 -10.58
N THR A 245 -15.04 13.88 -10.04
CA THR A 245 -14.54 12.58 -9.53
C THR A 245 -15.50 11.94 -8.53
N GLY A 246 -16.12 12.73 -7.65
CA GLY A 246 -17.12 12.22 -6.70
C GLY A 246 -18.37 11.63 -7.34
N LEU A 247 -18.81 12.13 -8.50
CA LEU A 247 -19.93 11.52 -9.23
C LEU A 247 -19.52 10.22 -9.91
N VAL A 248 -18.29 10.16 -10.41
CA VAL A 248 -17.72 8.93 -11.01
C VAL A 248 -17.54 7.85 -9.94
N ALA A 249 -16.98 8.19 -8.78
CA ALA A 249 -16.86 7.26 -7.65
C ALA A 249 -18.23 6.77 -7.16
N THR A 250 -19.23 7.65 -7.12
CA THR A 250 -20.62 7.28 -6.75
C THR A 250 -21.23 6.30 -7.75
N GLU A 251 -21.03 6.52 -9.05
CA GLU A 251 -21.48 5.56 -10.08
C GLU A 251 -20.75 4.22 -9.97
N PHE A 252 -19.44 4.27 -9.73
CA PHE A 252 -18.59 3.09 -9.61
C PHE A 252 -19.04 2.14 -8.49
N VAL A 253 -19.30 2.65 -7.29
CA VAL A 253 -19.79 1.83 -6.15
C VAL A 253 -21.21 1.33 -6.33
N MET A 254 -21.94 1.80 -7.34
CA MET A 254 -23.26 1.30 -7.72
C MET A 254 -23.19 0.19 -8.77
N THR A 255 -22.02 -0.14 -9.31
CA THR A 255 -21.86 -1.18 -10.34
C THR A 255 -22.12 -2.58 -9.80
N GLU A 256 -22.47 -3.50 -10.70
CA GLU A 256 -22.62 -4.91 -10.37
C GLU A 256 -21.30 -5.52 -9.86
N GLN A 257 -20.18 -5.16 -10.50
CA GLN A 257 -18.84 -5.65 -10.13
C GLN A 257 -18.47 -5.28 -8.69
N PHE A 258 -18.71 -4.03 -8.28
CA PHE A 258 -18.48 -3.61 -6.91
C PHE A 258 -19.36 -4.37 -5.91
N ARG A 259 -20.66 -4.51 -6.22
CA ARG A 259 -21.60 -5.26 -5.37
C ARG A 259 -21.19 -6.72 -5.23
N LEU A 260 -20.78 -7.35 -6.32
CA LEU A 260 -20.31 -8.74 -6.33
C LEU A 260 -19.12 -8.93 -5.38
N VAL A 261 -18.11 -8.06 -5.46
CA VAL A 261 -16.97 -8.10 -4.55
C VAL A 261 -17.45 -7.99 -3.10
N LYS A 262 -18.24 -6.96 -2.74
CA LYS A 262 -18.73 -6.75 -1.37
C LYS A 262 -19.55 -7.91 -0.81
N VAL A 263 -20.36 -8.58 -1.64
CA VAL A 263 -21.07 -9.80 -1.24
C VAL A 263 -20.07 -10.95 -0.99
N LEU A 264 -19.08 -11.13 -1.86
CA LEU A 264 -18.05 -12.15 -1.67
C LEU A 264 -17.21 -11.92 -0.41
N GLU A 265 -16.86 -10.67 -0.09
CA GLU A 265 -16.17 -10.34 1.17
C GLU A 265 -16.98 -10.81 2.38
N THR A 266 -18.28 -10.54 2.36
CA THR A 266 -19.21 -10.93 3.42
C THR A 266 -19.28 -12.45 3.57
N PHE A 267 -19.42 -13.19 2.47
CA PHE A 267 -19.42 -14.65 2.51
C PHE A 267 -18.14 -15.20 3.13
N GLN A 268 -17.00 -14.62 2.77
CA GLN A 268 -15.73 -15.03 3.35
C GLN A 268 -15.66 -14.79 4.85
N VAL A 269 -16.03 -13.59 5.32
CA VAL A 269 -16.00 -13.25 6.76
C VAL A 269 -16.81 -14.21 7.60
N LEU A 270 -17.90 -14.72 7.03
CA LEU A 270 -18.84 -15.62 7.70
C LEU A 270 -18.49 -17.11 7.48
N GLY A 271 -17.43 -17.42 6.73
CA GLY A 271 -17.05 -18.81 6.39
C GLY A 271 -18.13 -19.53 5.58
N LEU A 272 -18.84 -18.79 4.73
CA LEU A 272 -19.91 -19.31 3.88
C LEU A 272 -19.36 -19.74 2.51
N SER A 273 -19.92 -20.79 1.94
CA SER A 273 -19.58 -21.21 0.58
C SER A 273 -20.16 -20.23 -0.44
N SER A 274 -19.30 -19.65 -1.29
CA SER A 274 -19.65 -18.71 -2.36
C SER A 274 -20.20 -19.42 -3.60
N ILE A 275 -21.37 -20.05 -3.46
CA ILE A 275 -22.08 -20.65 -4.60
C ILE A 275 -22.49 -19.51 -5.57
N PRO A 276 -22.06 -19.51 -6.85
CA PRO A 276 -22.24 -18.38 -7.76
C PRO A 276 -23.70 -17.92 -7.90
N GLU A 277 -24.66 -18.85 -8.00
CA GLU A 277 -26.07 -18.52 -8.13
C GLU A 277 -26.63 -17.84 -6.87
N VAL A 278 -26.15 -18.23 -5.70
CA VAL A 278 -26.56 -17.62 -4.42
C VAL A 278 -25.98 -16.22 -4.29
N VAL A 279 -24.69 -16.05 -4.61
CA VAL A 279 -24.03 -14.75 -4.60
C VAL A 279 -24.71 -13.80 -5.58
N GLN A 280 -24.99 -14.25 -6.80
CA GLN A 280 -25.67 -13.43 -7.80
C GLN A 280 -27.08 -13.04 -7.37
N ASN A 281 -27.82 -13.91 -6.66
CA ASN A 281 -29.13 -13.53 -6.11
C ASN A 281 -29.05 -12.32 -5.17
N TYR A 282 -28.01 -12.23 -4.33
CA TYR A 282 -27.78 -11.08 -3.46
C TYR A 282 -27.44 -9.81 -4.26
N VAL A 283 -26.66 -9.95 -5.34
CA VAL A 283 -26.29 -8.84 -6.23
C VAL A 283 -27.51 -8.32 -7.00
N ASP A 284 -28.30 -9.20 -7.59
CA ASP A 284 -29.50 -8.85 -8.38
C ASP A 284 -30.58 -8.19 -7.50
N ASN A 285 -30.71 -8.65 -6.26
CA ASN A 285 -31.69 -8.14 -5.30
C ASN A 285 -31.11 -7.10 -4.34
N TRP A 286 -29.94 -6.51 -4.66
CA TRP A 286 -29.21 -5.59 -3.79
C TRP A 286 -30.11 -4.55 -3.10
N PHE A 287 -30.93 -3.83 -3.87
CA PHE A 287 -31.81 -2.79 -3.32
C PHE A 287 -32.96 -3.34 -2.48
N TRP A 288 -33.53 -4.48 -2.86
CA TRP A 288 -34.58 -5.15 -2.10
C TRP A 288 -34.03 -5.72 -0.79
N TYR A 289 -32.80 -6.20 -0.82
CA TYR A 289 -32.02 -6.55 0.36
C TYR A 289 -31.40 -5.32 1.04
N GLY A 290 -31.83 -4.11 0.69
CA GLY A 290 -31.44 -2.81 1.28
C GLY A 290 -29.93 -2.60 1.38
N GLY A 291 -29.25 -2.93 0.29
CA GLY A 291 -27.84 -2.73 0.05
C GLY A 291 -26.93 -3.59 0.93
N LEU A 292 -25.67 -3.17 1.02
CA LEU A 292 -24.63 -3.91 1.73
C LEU A 292 -25.01 -4.21 3.19
N SER A 293 -25.43 -3.19 3.94
CA SER A 293 -25.81 -3.37 5.36
C SER A 293 -26.95 -4.38 5.54
N GLY A 294 -27.97 -4.34 4.67
CA GLY A 294 -29.07 -5.30 4.75
C GLY A 294 -28.67 -6.73 4.39
N ILE A 295 -27.80 -6.91 3.39
CA ILE A 295 -27.23 -8.21 3.03
C ILE A 295 -26.36 -8.75 4.19
N ASN A 296 -25.48 -7.91 4.74
CA ASN A 296 -24.58 -8.28 5.83
C ASN A 296 -25.35 -8.72 7.07
N THR A 297 -26.34 -7.92 7.48
CA THR A 297 -27.14 -8.20 8.68
C THR A 297 -28.02 -9.44 8.51
N ARG A 298 -28.57 -9.66 7.32
CA ARG A 298 -29.29 -10.90 6.99
C ARG A 298 -28.38 -12.13 7.06
N LEU A 299 -27.19 -12.07 6.45
CA LEU A 299 -26.26 -13.20 6.45
C LEU A 299 -25.70 -13.48 7.86
N LEU A 300 -25.42 -12.44 8.63
CA LEU A 300 -25.02 -12.54 10.04
C LEU A 300 -26.07 -13.26 10.90
N ALA A 301 -27.35 -12.92 10.72
CA ALA A 301 -28.46 -13.51 11.45
C ALA A 301 -28.88 -14.90 10.93
N SER A 302 -28.32 -15.34 9.79
CA SER A 302 -28.72 -16.59 9.15
C SER A 302 -28.39 -17.83 9.99
N GLY A 303 -29.24 -18.85 9.93
CA GLY A 303 -29.01 -20.10 10.66
C GLY A 303 -27.73 -20.82 10.27
N THR A 304 -27.28 -20.67 9.01
CA THR A 304 -25.98 -21.20 8.57
C THR A 304 -24.82 -20.53 9.28
N ASN A 305 -24.84 -19.19 9.42
CA ASN A 305 -23.80 -18.49 10.16
C ASN A 305 -23.79 -18.87 11.65
N ILE A 306 -24.97 -18.93 12.28
CA ILE A 306 -25.10 -19.33 13.69
C ILE A 306 -24.56 -20.75 13.91
N PHE A 307 -24.93 -21.70 13.04
CA PHE A 307 -24.38 -23.05 13.08
C PHE A 307 -22.87 -23.07 12.89
N ASN A 308 -22.33 -22.28 11.94
CA ASN A 308 -20.89 -22.19 11.73
C ASN A 308 -20.16 -21.65 12.96
N ILE A 309 -20.71 -20.65 13.66
CA ILE A 309 -20.13 -20.13 14.90
C ILE A 309 -20.10 -21.22 15.98
N GLU A 310 -21.25 -21.87 16.24
CA GLU A 310 -21.35 -22.91 17.28
C GLU A 310 -20.48 -24.13 16.97
N ALA A 311 -20.31 -24.48 15.69
CA ALA A 311 -19.46 -25.56 15.24
C ALA A 311 -17.97 -25.17 15.14
N GLY A 312 -17.59 -23.92 15.47
CA GLY A 312 -16.21 -23.43 15.36
C GLY A 312 -15.66 -23.41 13.93
N ARG A 313 -16.54 -23.27 12.93
CA ARG A 313 -16.20 -23.26 11.50
C ARG A 313 -15.85 -21.88 10.96
N VAL A 314 -16.20 -20.82 11.69
CA VAL A 314 -15.79 -19.46 11.33
C VAL A 314 -14.33 -19.27 11.74
N GLN A 315 -13.44 -19.34 10.76
CA GLN A 315 -12.02 -19.04 10.96
C GLN A 315 -11.78 -17.59 10.59
N LEU A 316 -11.51 -16.77 11.61
CA LEU A 316 -11.03 -15.41 11.41
C LEU A 316 -9.51 -15.41 11.52
N PRO A 317 -8.82 -14.51 10.81
CA PRO A 317 -7.38 -14.38 10.96
C PRO A 317 -7.03 -13.94 12.38
N ASP A 318 -5.80 -14.23 12.78
CA ASP A 318 -5.26 -13.74 14.03
C ASP A 318 -5.25 -12.20 14.01
N MET A 319 -6.00 -11.61 14.93
CA MET A 319 -6.19 -10.15 14.97
C MET A 319 -4.94 -9.42 15.47
N THR A 320 -4.10 -10.09 16.25
CA THR A 320 -2.80 -9.55 16.67
C THR A 320 -1.86 -9.49 15.47
N ALA A 321 -1.79 -10.56 14.69
CA ALA A 321 -1.03 -10.61 13.44
C ALA A 321 -1.54 -9.56 12.44
N ALA A 322 -2.85 -9.35 12.35
CA ALA A 322 -3.42 -8.33 11.48
C ALA A 322 -3.07 -6.90 11.91
N GLU A 323 -3.13 -6.59 13.21
CA GLU A 323 -2.69 -5.30 13.75
C GLU A 323 -1.18 -5.09 13.53
N GLN A 324 -0.38 -6.13 13.70
CA GLN A 324 1.06 -6.10 13.43
C GLN A 324 1.37 -5.89 11.94
N LEU A 325 0.60 -6.51 11.04
CA LEU A 325 0.73 -6.26 9.61
C LEU A 325 0.31 -4.83 9.26
N GLN A 326 -0.76 -4.31 9.85
CA GLN A 326 -1.15 -2.91 9.70
C GLN A 326 -0.02 -1.97 10.14
N ARG A 327 0.57 -2.23 11.32
CA ARG A 327 1.73 -1.49 11.81
C ARG A 327 2.90 -1.55 10.83
N LEU A 328 3.18 -2.72 10.26
CA LEU A 328 4.23 -2.90 9.27
C LEU A 328 3.96 -2.12 7.98
N LEU A 329 2.74 -2.20 7.43
CA LEU A 329 2.38 -1.51 6.18
C LEU A 329 2.32 0.01 6.33
N LEU A 330 1.90 0.53 7.50
CA LEU A 330 1.90 1.96 7.80
C LEU A 330 3.29 2.50 8.17
N ALA A 331 4.29 1.64 8.38
CA ALA A 331 5.63 2.09 8.71
C ALA A 331 6.24 2.90 7.56
N PRO A 332 6.89 4.05 7.85
CA PRO A 332 7.59 4.83 6.84
C PRO A 332 8.71 4.01 6.19
N TYR A 333 8.90 4.16 4.89
CA TYR A 333 9.95 3.42 4.17
C TYR A 333 11.31 4.12 4.30
N THR A 334 11.92 4.02 5.48
CA THR A 334 13.19 4.70 5.81
C THR A 334 14.21 3.72 6.38
N THR A 335 15.46 4.18 6.53
CA THR A 335 16.54 3.42 7.18
C THR A 335 16.47 3.44 8.71
N ASP A 336 15.44 4.06 9.29
CA ASP A 336 15.25 4.08 10.74
C ASP A 336 15.00 2.66 11.28
N LYS A 337 15.71 2.28 12.34
CA LYS A 337 15.71 0.90 12.85
C LYS A 337 14.52 0.59 13.75
N GLU A 338 13.81 1.60 14.25
CA GLU A 338 12.71 1.43 15.21
C GLU A 338 11.36 1.69 14.54
N THR A 339 11.31 2.67 13.65
CA THR A 339 10.08 3.16 13.01
C THR A 339 10.03 2.86 11.51
N GLY A 340 11.17 2.63 10.86
CA GLY A 340 11.21 2.32 9.43
C GLY A 340 10.65 0.92 9.13
N PHE A 341 10.10 0.72 7.93
CA PHE A 341 9.50 -0.55 7.50
C PHE A 341 10.37 -1.78 7.80
N VAL A 342 11.66 -1.75 7.42
CA VAL A 342 12.59 -2.87 7.68
C VAL A 342 12.90 -3.01 9.18
N GLY A 343 12.94 -1.89 9.92
CA GLY A 343 13.09 -1.89 11.37
C GLY A 343 11.92 -2.57 12.09
N VAL A 344 10.70 -2.16 11.77
CA VAL A 344 9.45 -2.76 12.28
C VAL A 344 9.37 -4.23 11.90
N PHE A 345 9.72 -4.61 10.67
CA PHE A 345 9.80 -6.01 10.27
C PHE A 345 10.76 -6.81 11.17
N ASN A 346 11.98 -6.30 11.38
CA ASN A 346 12.97 -6.96 12.22
C ASN A 346 12.52 -7.06 13.68
N GLU A 347 11.85 -6.05 14.22
CA GLU A 347 11.23 -6.11 15.55
C GLU A 347 10.19 -7.24 15.63
N LEU A 348 9.23 -7.25 14.71
CA LEU A 348 8.10 -8.19 14.71
C LEU A 348 8.53 -9.65 14.52
N PHE A 349 9.64 -9.89 13.82
CA PHE A 349 10.16 -11.24 13.56
C PHE A 349 11.41 -11.62 14.39
N GLY A 350 11.84 -10.75 15.32
CA GLY A 350 12.97 -11.05 16.22
C GLY A 350 14.34 -11.06 15.54
N ASN A 351 14.61 -10.12 14.64
CA ASN A 351 15.82 -9.99 13.81
C ASN A 351 16.14 -11.27 13.02
N PRO A 352 15.23 -11.69 12.13
CA PRO A 352 15.42 -12.92 11.37
C PRO A 352 16.67 -12.83 10.49
N THR A 353 17.35 -13.96 10.34
CA THR A 353 18.54 -14.10 9.49
C THR A 353 18.29 -15.15 8.42
N LYS A 354 19.21 -15.27 7.46
CA LYS A 354 19.15 -16.29 6.42
C LYS A 354 19.04 -17.73 6.95
N THR A 355 19.64 -18.01 8.11
CA THR A 355 19.65 -19.36 8.71
C THR A 355 18.59 -19.53 9.79
N THR A 356 18.17 -18.45 10.44
CA THR A 356 17.23 -18.47 11.57
C THR A 356 16.07 -17.54 11.28
N ASN A 357 14.96 -18.09 10.83
CA ASN A 357 13.73 -17.37 10.51
C ASN A 357 12.51 -18.30 10.50
N CYS A 358 11.33 -17.75 10.23
CA CYS A 358 10.07 -18.49 10.26
C CYS A 358 9.91 -19.51 9.13
N LYS A 359 10.67 -19.38 8.03
CA LYS A 359 10.69 -20.34 6.93
C LYS A 359 11.60 -21.54 7.22
N THR A 360 12.83 -21.28 7.69
CA THR A 360 13.85 -22.33 7.87
C THR A 360 13.79 -22.99 9.24
N THR A 361 13.34 -22.26 10.26
CA THR A 361 13.29 -22.70 11.65
C THR A 361 11.93 -22.33 12.28
N PRO A 362 10.82 -22.90 11.78
CA PRO A 362 9.47 -22.52 12.22
C PRO A 362 9.25 -22.74 13.73
N SER A 363 9.88 -23.75 14.33
CA SER A 363 9.80 -24.04 15.76
C SER A 363 10.42 -22.96 16.67
N THR A 364 11.23 -22.07 16.11
CA THR A 364 11.84 -20.94 16.84
C THR A 364 11.40 -19.59 16.26
N CYS A 365 10.38 -19.58 15.42
CA CYS A 365 9.80 -18.35 14.88
C CYS A 365 9.17 -17.54 16.01
N VAL A 366 9.54 -16.26 16.12
CA VAL A 366 8.99 -15.34 17.12
C VAL A 366 7.52 -15.02 16.82
N ASN A 367 7.14 -14.98 15.54
CA ASN A 367 5.82 -14.54 15.10
C ASN A 367 5.32 -15.36 13.93
N LEU A 368 4.88 -16.58 14.24
CA LEU A 368 4.43 -17.54 13.23
C LEU A 368 3.11 -17.09 12.59
N ASP A 369 2.18 -16.55 13.38
CA ASP A 369 0.87 -16.11 12.91
C ASP A 369 0.99 -14.97 11.88
N LEU A 370 1.88 -13.98 12.11
CA LEU A 370 2.18 -12.96 11.13
C LEU A 370 2.84 -13.54 9.87
N TYR A 371 3.78 -14.49 10.01
CA TYR A 371 4.39 -15.14 8.86
C TYR A 371 3.37 -15.92 8.00
N GLU A 372 2.45 -16.63 8.64
CA GLU A 372 1.33 -17.31 7.97
C GLU A 372 0.43 -16.30 7.24
N LEU A 373 0.15 -15.15 7.86
CA LEU A 373 -0.60 -14.06 7.23
C LEU A 373 0.12 -13.48 6.00
N LEU A 374 1.45 -13.33 6.03
CA LEU A 374 2.22 -12.85 4.88
C LEU A 374 2.23 -13.83 3.70
N THR A 375 2.19 -15.14 3.99
CA THR A 375 2.38 -16.21 2.98
C THR A 375 1.08 -16.78 2.42
N THR A 376 0.01 -16.79 3.21
CA THR A 376 -1.28 -17.42 2.85
C THR A 376 -2.46 -16.45 2.90
N GLY A 377 -2.25 -15.24 3.43
CA GLY A 377 -3.31 -14.28 3.75
C GLY A 377 -4.29 -14.04 2.60
N GLY A 378 -3.84 -13.64 1.41
CA GLY A 378 -4.73 -13.37 0.25
C GLY A 378 -5.65 -14.53 -0.12
N ALA A 379 -5.16 -15.78 -0.06
CA ALA A 379 -5.94 -16.97 -0.40
C ALA A 379 -6.90 -17.37 0.73
N VAL A 380 -6.44 -17.34 1.99
CA VAL A 380 -7.26 -17.64 3.17
C VAL A 380 -8.32 -16.56 3.42
N ARG A 381 -8.15 -15.36 2.86
CA ARG A 381 -9.08 -14.23 2.96
C ARG A 381 -10.08 -14.12 1.79
N GLY A 382 -10.13 -15.08 0.86
CA GLY A 382 -11.17 -15.15 -0.19
C GLY A 382 -11.22 -13.97 -1.17
N LEU A 383 -10.25 -13.06 -1.10
CA LEU A 383 -10.07 -11.89 -1.95
C LEU A 383 -8.60 -11.84 -2.36
N PRO A 384 -8.15 -12.78 -3.22
CA PRO A 384 -6.80 -12.71 -3.74
C PRO A 384 -6.64 -11.39 -4.51
N ASN A 385 -5.65 -10.58 -4.13
CA ASN A 385 -5.37 -9.35 -4.85
C ASN A 385 -5.08 -9.70 -6.31
N SER A 386 -5.95 -9.23 -7.20
CA SER A 386 -5.89 -9.49 -8.65
C SER A 386 -5.66 -8.21 -9.44
N ALA A 387 -5.40 -7.09 -8.76
CA ALA A 387 -5.04 -5.81 -9.35
C ALA A 387 -3.56 -5.73 -9.74
N VAL A 388 -2.77 -6.74 -9.41
CA VAL A 388 -1.34 -6.84 -9.75
C VAL A 388 -1.19 -7.90 -10.82
N SER A 389 -0.93 -7.45 -12.03
CA SER A 389 -0.61 -8.28 -13.17
C SER A 389 0.86 -8.12 -13.49
N VAL A 390 1.57 -9.24 -13.54
CA VAL A 390 2.99 -9.22 -13.90
C VAL A 390 3.10 -9.41 -15.41
N SER A 391 3.62 -8.39 -16.09
CA SER A 391 3.88 -8.44 -17.52
C SER A 391 5.38 -8.36 -17.81
N ALA A 392 5.88 -9.22 -18.69
CA ALA A 392 7.26 -9.15 -19.16
C ALA A 392 7.33 -8.23 -20.40
N SER A 393 8.25 -7.27 -20.39
CA SER A 393 8.40 -6.31 -21.48
C SER A 393 9.81 -5.73 -21.53
N PHE A 394 10.10 -4.94 -22.57
CA PHE A 394 11.32 -4.15 -22.68
C PHE A 394 10.99 -2.67 -22.44
N MET A 395 11.66 -2.07 -21.45
CA MET A 395 11.40 -0.70 -21.01
C MET A 395 12.54 0.23 -21.40
N PRO A 396 12.26 1.42 -21.98
CA PRO A 396 13.31 2.37 -22.33
C PRO A 396 14.08 2.83 -21.10
N VAL A 397 15.38 2.56 -21.08
CA VAL A 397 16.26 2.83 -19.94
C VAL A 397 16.23 4.31 -19.55
N LEU A 398 16.19 5.20 -20.54
CA LEU A 398 16.12 6.65 -20.38
C LEU A 398 14.84 7.13 -19.66
N LYS A 399 13.74 6.35 -19.66
CA LYS A 399 12.45 6.80 -19.12
C LYS A 399 12.17 6.32 -17.69
N LEU A 400 13.00 5.41 -17.18
CA LEU A 400 12.78 4.78 -15.88
C LEU A 400 13.20 5.69 -14.73
N LEU A 401 12.35 5.80 -13.70
CA LEU A 401 12.63 6.56 -12.50
C LEU A 401 13.07 5.62 -11.36
N PRO A 402 14.29 5.77 -10.82
CA PRO A 402 14.75 4.92 -9.74
C PRO A 402 14.04 5.24 -8.43
N THR A 403 13.59 4.21 -7.73
CA THR A 403 13.01 4.37 -6.38
C THR A 403 14.05 4.51 -5.26
N GLN A 404 15.33 4.59 -5.61
CA GLN A 404 16.47 4.61 -4.68
C GLN A 404 17.32 5.86 -4.94
N ASN A 405 17.73 6.57 -3.88
CA ASN A 405 18.59 7.76 -4.01
C ASN A 405 20.10 7.45 -4.07
N GLU A 406 20.46 6.18 -4.05
CA GLU A 406 21.83 5.70 -3.91
C GLU A 406 22.13 4.58 -4.90
N ILE A 407 22.90 4.86 -5.95
CA ILE A 407 23.25 3.86 -6.96
C ILE A 407 24.77 3.80 -7.06
N SER A 408 25.36 2.72 -6.56
CA SER A 408 26.82 2.51 -6.56
C SER A 408 27.38 2.34 -7.98
N LEU A 409 28.42 3.12 -8.29
CA LEU A 409 29.24 3.00 -9.50
C LEU A 409 29.85 1.60 -9.62
N ALA A 410 30.51 1.11 -8.57
CA ALA A 410 31.16 -0.19 -8.55
C ALA A 410 30.18 -1.34 -8.79
N ALA A 411 28.97 -1.25 -8.24
CA ALA A 411 27.93 -2.25 -8.51
C ALA A 411 27.38 -2.18 -9.93
N SER A 412 27.42 -1.00 -10.57
CA SER A 412 26.88 -0.76 -11.92
C SER A 412 27.89 -1.13 -13.02
N LEU A 413 29.14 -0.70 -12.89
CA LEU A 413 30.16 -0.87 -13.94
C LEU A 413 31.23 -1.89 -13.60
N GLY A 414 31.35 -2.30 -12.34
CA GLY A 414 32.39 -3.23 -11.91
C GLY A 414 32.31 -4.60 -12.61
N PHE A 415 31.09 -5.09 -12.93
CA PHE A 415 30.93 -6.33 -13.68
C PHE A 415 31.35 -6.16 -15.15
N PRO A 416 30.72 -5.28 -15.97
CA PRO A 416 31.06 -5.18 -17.38
C PRO A 416 32.48 -4.68 -17.64
N LEU A 417 33.01 -3.78 -16.81
CA LEU A 417 34.34 -3.18 -17.04
C LEU A 417 35.45 -3.93 -16.31
N GLY A 418 35.15 -4.62 -15.21
CA GLY A 418 36.16 -5.23 -14.34
C GLY A 418 36.15 -6.76 -14.32
N ARG A 419 35.08 -7.42 -14.79
CA ARG A 419 34.91 -8.88 -14.68
C ARG A 419 34.52 -9.58 -15.97
N ASP A 420 33.60 -9.03 -16.76
CA ASP A 420 33.15 -9.65 -18.01
C ASP A 420 32.65 -8.58 -19.01
N PRO A 421 33.46 -8.20 -20.01
CA PRO A 421 33.14 -7.17 -20.99
C PRO A 421 32.40 -7.73 -22.20
N SER A 422 32.22 -9.05 -22.29
CA SER A 422 31.50 -9.68 -23.40
C SER A 422 30.08 -9.12 -23.61
N PRO A 423 29.34 -8.65 -22.58
CA PRO A 423 28.02 -8.07 -22.78
C PRO A 423 28.04 -6.65 -23.38
N ILE A 424 29.15 -5.91 -23.30
CA ILE A 424 29.21 -4.48 -23.69
C ILE A 424 28.84 -4.29 -25.16
N SER A 425 29.42 -5.09 -26.05
CA SER A 425 29.09 -5.03 -27.48
C SER A 425 27.61 -5.34 -27.74
N GLY A 426 27.00 -6.22 -26.93
CA GLY A 426 25.57 -6.48 -26.99
C GLY A 426 24.73 -5.26 -26.58
N TYR A 427 25.15 -4.53 -25.53
CA TYR A 427 24.45 -3.34 -25.05
C TYR A 427 24.46 -2.19 -26.07
N PHE A 428 25.51 -2.06 -26.88
CA PHE A 428 25.55 -1.06 -27.96
C PHE A 428 24.72 -1.46 -29.18
N ASN A 429 24.77 -2.75 -29.56
CA ASN A 429 24.20 -3.21 -30.83
C ASN A 429 22.71 -3.58 -30.74
N ASN A 430 22.22 -3.95 -29.56
CA ASN A 430 20.84 -4.35 -29.37
C ASN A 430 20.03 -3.22 -28.75
N VAL A 431 18.94 -2.84 -29.44
CA VAL A 431 17.94 -1.94 -28.86
C VAL A 431 17.30 -2.58 -27.63
N ASP A 432 17.08 -3.90 -27.63
CA ASP A 432 16.52 -4.64 -26.50
C ASP A 432 17.61 -5.49 -25.83
N SER A 433 17.89 -5.22 -24.55
CA SER A 433 18.99 -5.84 -23.80
C SER A 433 18.56 -6.43 -22.46
N THR A 434 19.16 -7.57 -22.10
CA THR A 434 18.97 -8.23 -20.79
C THR A 434 20.28 -8.21 -20.02
N VAL A 435 20.28 -7.56 -18.85
CA VAL A 435 21.47 -7.45 -17.98
C VAL A 435 21.43 -8.53 -16.90
N VAL A 436 22.00 -9.71 -17.18
CA VAL A 436 22.00 -10.91 -16.30
C VAL A 436 20.60 -11.50 -16.01
N GLY A 437 19.57 -10.65 -15.88
CA GLY A 437 18.16 -10.97 -15.70
C GLY A 437 17.31 -9.69 -15.69
N PRO A 438 15.97 -9.81 -15.73
CA PRO A 438 15.07 -8.66 -15.80
C PRO A 438 15.09 -7.81 -14.53
N ILE A 439 14.88 -6.50 -14.66
CA ILE A 439 14.58 -5.62 -13.53
C ILE A 439 13.10 -5.77 -13.12
N LEU A 440 12.75 -5.34 -11.92
CA LEU A 440 11.36 -5.22 -11.49
C LEU A 440 10.92 -3.76 -11.61
N THR A 441 9.80 -3.52 -12.28
CA THR A 441 9.19 -2.19 -12.39
C THR A 441 7.76 -2.16 -11.85
N SER A 442 7.25 -0.94 -11.66
CA SER A 442 5.84 -0.70 -11.34
C SER A 442 5.31 0.56 -12.04
N ALA A 443 3.99 0.73 -11.96
CA ALA A 443 3.24 1.80 -12.62
C ALA A 443 3.47 1.77 -14.14
N ASP A 444 3.22 0.60 -14.74
CA ASP A 444 3.34 0.36 -16.19
C ASP A 444 4.75 0.65 -16.72
N GLY A 445 5.77 0.19 -15.99
CA GLY A 445 7.17 0.28 -16.41
C GLY A 445 7.84 1.60 -16.12
N GLN A 446 7.34 2.36 -15.16
CA GLN A 446 7.80 3.71 -14.91
C GLN A 446 8.84 3.79 -13.79
N TYR A 447 8.60 3.08 -12.69
CA TYR A 447 9.48 3.09 -11.52
C TYR A 447 10.32 1.82 -11.47
N VAL A 448 11.63 1.93 -11.21
CA VAL A 448 12.49 0.77 -10.93
C VAL A 448 12.33 0.40 -9.47
N VAL A 449 11.74 -0.76 -9.16
CA VAL A 449 11.49 -1.24 -7.78
C VAL A 449 12.64 -2.12 -7.28
N ASP A 450 13.20 -2.95 -8.16
CA ASP A 450 14.42 -3.72 -7.89
C ASP A 450 15.26 -3.86 -9.19
N GLY A 451 16.57 -3.97 -9.03
CA GLY A 451 17.52 -4.05 -10.15
C GLY A 451 18.12 -2.71 -10.56
N HIS A 452 18.15 -1.71 -9.68
CA HIS A 452 18.73 -0.38 -9.96
C HIS A 452 20.16 -0.45 -10.52
N HIS A 453 21.00 -1.36 -10.02
CA HIS A 453 22.37 -1.56 -10.55
C HIS A 453 22.40 -2.18 -11.95
N ARG A 454 21.43 -3.04 -12.27
CA ARG A 454 21.28 -3.61 -13.63
C ARG A 454 20.78 -2.55 -14.61
N TRP A 455 19.85 -1.72 -14.17
CA TRP A 455 19.37 -0.55 -14.92
C TRP A 455 20.50 0.45 -15.17
N SER A 456 21.21 0.91 -14.13
CA SER A 456 22.29 1.89 -14.26
C SER A 456 23.47 1.34 -15.06
N GLN A 457 23.75 0.04 -14.99
CA GLN A 457 24.75 -0.60 -15.84
C GLN A 457 24.47 -0.36 -17.33
N LEU A 458 23.25 -0.68 -17.78
CA LEU A 458 22.87 -0.47 -19.18
C LEU A 458 22.76 1.03 -19.49
N TYR A 459 22.23 1.84 -18.57
CA TYR A 459 22.11 3.29 -18.73
C TYR A 459 23.46 3.94 -19.06
N LEU A 460 24.48 3.63 -18.27
CA LEU A 460 25.80 4.24 -18.43
C LEU A 460 26.49 3.79 -19.72
N ILE A 461 26.19 2.60 -20.25
CA ILE A 461 26.79 2.09 -21.48
C ILE A 461 25.99 2.54 -22.72
N ASN A 462 24.66 2.44 -22.68
CA ASN A 462 23.78 2.86 -23.77
C ASN A 462 22.41 3.33 -23.19
N PRO A 463 22.22 4.64 -22.97
CA PRO A 463 20.97 5.17 -22.40
C PRO A 463 19.76 5.01 -23.34
N PHE A 464 19.99 4.75 -24.63
CA PHE A 464 18.93 4.61 -25.64
C PHE A 464 18.48 3.16 -25.85
N ALA A 465 19.05 2.21 -25.10
CA ALA A 465 18.57 0.84 -25.07
C ALA A 465 17.27 0.70 -24.25
N ASN A 466 16.59 -0.41 -24.47
CA ASN A 466 15.53 -0.92 -23.63
C ASN A 466 16.08 -2.06 -22.76
N ILE A 467 15.65 -2.11 -21.51
CA ILE A 467 16.02 -3.16 -20.56
C ILE A 467 14.87 -4.15 -20.38
N ALA A 468 15.19 -5.44 -20.32
CA ALA A 468 14.21 -6.45 -19.93
C ALA A 468 13.68 -6.15 -18.52
N ALA A 469 12.35 -6.07 -18.40
CA ALA A 469 11.65 -5.81 -17.15
C ALA A 469 10.50 -6.81 -16.95
N ALA A 470 10.25 -7.15 -15.69
CA ALA A 470 8.96 -7.66 -15.26
C ALA A 470 8.25 -6.51 -14.54
N ASP A 471 7.12 -6.07 -15.08
CA ASP A 471 6.35 -4.98 -14.53
C ASP A 471 5.20 -5.51 -13.68
N ALA A 472 5.06 -4.99 -12.46
CA ALA A 472 3.99 -5.39 -11.55
C ALA A 472 2.63 -4.71 -11.84
N GLY A 473 2.51 -4.01 -12.98
CA GLY A 473 1.33 -3.24 -13.35
C GLY A 473 1.18 -1.99 -12.48
N TYR A 474 -0.06 -1.54 -12.38
CA TYR A 474 -0.39 -0.28 -11.73
C TYR A 474 -0.26 -0.33 -10.19
N VAL A 475 0.83 0.25 -9.67
CA VAL A 475 1.05 0.55 -8.25
C VAL A 475 1.46 2.03 -8.16
N PRO A 476 0.55 2.95 -7.81
CA PRO A 476 0.76 4.38 -8.05
C PRO A 476 1.87 4.97 -7.19
N GLU A 477 1.98 4.53 -5.94
CA GLU A 477 3.01 4.98 -5.01
C GLU A 477 4.27 4.10 -5.11
N PRO A 478 5.44 4.66 -5.45
CA PRO A 478 6.68 3.90 -5.55
C PRO A 478 7.09 3.25 -4.22
N THR A 479 6.82 3.91 -3.11
CA THR A 479 7.08 3.39 -1.77
C THR A 479 6.21 2.18 -1.44
N GLU A 480 4.96 2.16 -1.92
CA GLU A 480 4.09 1.00 -1.79
C GLU A 480 4.57 -0.14 -2.67
N ALA A 481 5.04 0.11 -3.89
CA ALA A 481 5.67 -0.93 -4.71
C ALA A 481 6.89 -1.56 -4.00
N LEU A 482 7.73 -0.74 -3.37
CA LEU A 482 8.85 -1.20 -2.56
C LEU A 482 8.42 -2.06 -1.37
N LYS A 483 7.42 -1.64 -0.59
CA LYS A 483 6.89 -2.43 0.52
C LYS A 483 6.26 -3.74 0.02
N GLN A 484 5.52 -3.72 -1.09
CA GLN A 484 4.89 -4.89 -1.68
C GLN A 484 5.92 -5.95 -2.01
N THR A 485 7.00 -5.54 -2.69
CA THR A 485 8.11 -6.43 -3.02
C THR A 485 8.81 -6.93 -1.77
N GLN A 486 9.03 -6.11 -0.74
CA GLN A 486 9.64 -6.58 0.51
C GLN A 486 8.76 -7.59 1.25
N VAL A 487 7.44 -7.38 1.32
CA VAL A 487 6.52 -8.36 1.92
C VAL A 487 6.59 -9.69 1.16
N ALA A 488 6.63 -9.63 -0.18
CA ALA A 488 6.77 -10.82 -1.01
C ALA A 488 8.13 -11.52 -0.83
N ILE A 489 9.21 -10.76 -0.67
CA ILE A 489 10.54 -11.29 -0.31
C ILE A 489 10.46 -11.98 1.05
N ALA A 490 9.92 -11.32 2.08
CA ALA A 490 9.79 -11.88 3.41
C ALA A 490 8.96 -13.17 3.43
N ALA A 491 7.84 -13.20 2.71
CA ALA A 491 7.04 -14.42 2.54
C ALA A 491 7.83 -15.53 1.83
N GLN A 492 8.65 -15.18 0.83
CA GLN A 492 9.46 -16.14 0.09
C GLN A 492 10.71 -16.62 0.84
N THR A 493 11.33 -15.80 1.69
CA THR A 493 12.65 -16.11 2.28
C THR A 493 12.61 -16.29 3.80
N GLY A 494 11.60 -15.72 4.46
CA GLY A 494 11.49 -15.60 5.92
C GLY A 494 12.24 -14.41 6.52
N PHE A 495 12.98 -13.62 5.73
CA PHE A 495 13.80 -12.52 6.23
C PHE A 495 14.05 -11.44 5.16
N LEU A 496 14.48 -10.25 5.56
CA LEU A 496 14.87 -9.18 4.63
C LEU A 496 16.39 -9.03 4.58
N GLU A 497 16.98 -9.10 3.38
CA GLU A 497 18.40 -8.86 3.18
C GLU A 497 18.72 -7.36 3.29
N GLY A 498 19.51 -6.98 4.29
CA GLY A 498 20.09 -5.64 4.36
C GLY A 498 21.36 -5.52 3.51
N GLN A 499 21.58 -4.35 2.92
CA GLN A 499 22.82 -4.02 2.20
C GLN A 499 23.53 -2.83 2.85
N ASN A 500 24.84 -2.72 2.63
CA ASN A 500 25.58 -1.53 3.05
C ASN A 500 25.39 -0.40 2.03
N ALA A 501 25.34 0.84 2.51
CA ALA A 501 25.48 1.99 1.64
C ALA A 501 26.85 1.94 0.92
N GLY A 502 26.86 2.22 -0.38
CA GLY A 502 28.04 2.42 -1.21
C GLY A 502 28.60 3.83 -1.06
N ALA A 503 29.92 3.96 -1.10
CA ALA A 503 30.62 5.25 -1.00
C ALA A 503 30.65 6.02 -2.34
N ASP A 504 30.16 5.42 -3.43
CA ASP A 504 30.35 5.82 -4.82
C ASP A 504 29.01 6.02 -5.55
N ASN A 505 28.15 6.85 -4.98
CA ASN A 505 26.80 7.09 -5.51
C ASN A 505 26.83 7.90 -6.82
N LEU A 506 26.32 7.33 -7.92
CA LEU A 506 26.21 7.95 -9.24
C LEU A 506 25.43 9.27 -9.26
N PHE A 507 24.56 9.54 -8.29
CA PHE A 507 23.86 10.83 -8.18
C PHE A 507 24.73 11.96 -7.62
N THR A 508 25.77 11.66 -6.84
CA THR A 508 26.52 12.66 -6.07
C THR A 508 28.04 12.60 -6.28
N ILE A 509 28.57 11.54 -6.87
CA ILE A 509 30.01 11.38 -7.15
C ILE A 509 30.53 12.52 -8.03
N SER A 510 31.74 13.03 -7.76
CA SER A 510 32.37 14.04 -8.62
C SER A 510 32.93 13.40 -9.89
N GLN A 511 33.16 14.18 -10.94
CA GLN A 511 33.74 13.68 -12.18
C GLN A 511 35.14 13.09 -11.94
N GLU A 512 35.95 13.77 -11.13
CA GLU A 512 37.32 13.35 -10.83
C GLU A 512 37.32 11.98 -10.16
N LYS A 513 36.45 11.77 -9.17
CA LYS A 513 36.35 10.50 -8.46
C LYS A 513 35.76 9.40 -9.33
N PHE A 514 34.79 9.73 -10.19
CA PHE A 514 34.21 8.81 -11.16
C PHE A 514 35.28 8.29 -12.14
N ASN A 515 36.06 9.19 -12.73
CA ASN A 515 37.14 8.83 -13.65
C ASN A 515 38.20 7.97 -12.95
N GLU A 516 38.63 8.35 -11.74
CA GLU A 516 39.57 7.56 -10.93
C GLU A 516 39.07 6.12 -10.73
N ASP A 517 37.79 5.95 -10.37
CA ASP A 517 37.21 4.63 -10.14
C ASP A 517 37.03 3.82 -11.42
N VAL A 518 36.58 4.43 -12.52
CA VAL A 518 36.43 3.76 -13.82
C VAL A 518 37.79 3.29 -14.33
N THR A 519 38.80 4.16 -14.30
CA THR A 519 40.18 3.79 -14.62
C THR A 519 40.68 2.63 -13.75
N ALA A 520 40.41 2.67 -12.44
CA ALA A 520 40.82 1.61 -11.54
C ALA A 520 40.10 0.29 -11.82
N ILE A 521 38.81 0.32 -12.18
CA ILE A 521 38.03 -0.87 -12.55
C ILE A 521 38.61 -1.50 -13.82
N ILE A 522 38.84 -0.71 -14.88
CA ILE A 522 39.34 -1.18 -16.18
C ILE A 522 40.77 -1.71 -16.06
N ASN A 523 41.65 -1.02 -15.33
CA ASN A 523 43.06 -1.40 -15.23
C ASN A 523 43.29 -2.58 -14.28
N ASN A 524 42.53 -2.66 -13.18
CA ASN A 524 42.81 -3.60 -12.08
C ASN A 524 41.77 -4.72 -11.93
N GLY A 525 40.71 -4.74 -12.75
CA GLY A 525 39.63 -5.72 -12.64
C GLY A 525 38.90 -5.67 -11.29
N ARG A 526 38.76 -4.46 -10.71
CA ARG A 526 38.29 -4.30 -9.34
C ARG A 526 36.79 -4.62 -9.24
N TRP A 527 36.46 -5.79 -8.69
CA TRP A 527 35.10 -6.22 -8.33
C TRP A 527 34.98 -6.50 -6.82
N ARG A 528 33.74 -6.53 -6.27
CA ARG A 528 33.42 -6.72 -4.84
C ARG A 528 34.13 -7.92 -4.18
N ASP A 529 34.46 -8.94 -4.97
CA ASP A 529 35.11 -10.19 -4.52
C ASP A 529 36.60 -10.27 -4.89
N GLY A 530 37.20 -9.15 -5.33
CA GLY A 530 38.54 -9.09 -5.91
C GLY A 530 38.57 -9.50 -7.39
N PRO A 531 39.68 -9.25 -8.11
CA PRO A 531 39.83 -9.69 -9.49
C PRO A 531 39.80 -11.22 -9.57
N GLN A 532 38.96 -11.80 -10.45
CA GLN A 532 39.07 -13.22 -10.78
C GLN A 532 40.34 -13.41 -11.63
N LYS A 533 41.24 -14.27 -11.16
CA LYS A 533 42.50 -14.57 -11.83
C LYS A 533 42.23 -15.21 -13.20
N GLY A 534 42.36 -14.45 -14.29
CA GLY A 534 42.35 -14.96 -15.66
C GLY A 534 41.35 -14.36 -16.65
N GLU A 535 40.39 -13.52 -16.23
CA GLU A 535 39.45 -12.81 -17.13
C GLU A 535 39.02 -11.48 -16.49
N PRO A 536 38.89 -10.35 -17.23
CA PRO A 536 39.43 -9.93 -18.53
C PRO A 536 40.45 -8.78 -18.37
N THR A 537 41.24 -8.54 -19.41
CA THR A 537 42.29 -7.51 -19.43
C THR A 537 41.74 -6.23 -20.05
N LYS A 538 42.15 -5.04 -19.57
CA LYS A 538 41.96 -3.71 -20.20
C LYS A 538 41.70 -3.74 -21.73
N PRO A 539 42.50 -4.46 -22.56
CA PRO A 539 42.24 -4.65 -23.98
C PRO A 539 40.81 -5.02 -24.39
N ALA A 540 40.15 -5.96 -23.71
CA ALA A 540 38.82 -6.42 -24.10
C ALA A 540 37.75 -5.34 -23.88
N VAL A 541 37.89 -4.55 -22.82
CA VAL A 541 37.02 -3.39 -22.57
C VAL A 541 37.26 -2.33 -23.64
N LEU A 542 38.52 -1.97 -23.91
CA LEU A 542 38.86 -0.98 -24.92
C LEU A 542 38.31 -1.37 -26.31
N GLU A 543 38.43 -2.65 -26.68
CA GLU A 543 37.92 -3.16 -27.94
C GLU A 543 36.40 -3.05 -28.03
N ALA A 544 35.67 -3.41 -26.97
CA ALA A 544 34.21 -3.38 -26.94
C ALA A 544 33.62 -1.96 -27.15
N PHE A 545 34.35 -0.91 -26.76
CA PHE A 545 33.97 0.48 -27.00
C PHE A 545 34.54 1.08 -28.29
N THR A 546 35.52 0.43 -28.93
CA THR A 546 36.27 1.05 -30.05
C THR A 546 35.35 1.38 -31.21
N THR A 547 34.64 0.38 -31.76
CA THR A 547 33.76 0.62 -32.91
C THR A 547 32.51 1.44 -32.57
N PRO A 548 31.79 1.18 -31.46
CA PRO A 548 30.61 1.98 -31.12
C PRO A 548 30.89 3.47 -30.91
N LEU A 549 32.09 3.82 -30.42
CA LEU A 549 32.48 5.21 -30.15
C LEU A 549 33.40 5.81 -31.24
N GLY A 550 33.75 5.07 -32.30
CA GLY A 550 34.60 5.53 -33.39
C GLY A 550 36.04 5.84 -32.95
N LEU A 551 36.62 4.99 -32.11
CA LEU A 551 37.95 5.19 -31.50
C LEU A 551 39.08 4.48 -32.28
N GLU A 552 38.84 4.07 -33.52
CA GLU A 552 39.85 3.43 -34.35
C GLU A 552 41.07 4.35 -34.54
N GLY A 553 42.27 3.78 -34.36
CA GLY A 553 43.53 4.51 -34.50
C GLY A 553 43.96 5.32 -33.26
N GLN A 554 43.15 5.37 -32.19
CA GLN A 554 43.56 5.94 -30.91
C GLN A 554 44.47 5.00 -30.11
N THR A 555 45.35 5.56 -29.27
CA THR A 555 46.12 4.80 -28.27
C THR A 555 45.23 4.33 -27.13
N ASP A 556 45.70 3.35 -26.35
CA ASP A 556 44.95 2.84 -25.18
C ASP A 556 44.56 3.93 -24.18
N ASP A 557 45.44 4.91 -23.95
CA ASP A 557 45.18 6.02 -23.02
C ASP A 557 44.15 7.00 -23.60
N GLN A 558 44.22 7.30 -24.92
CA GLN A 558 43.21 8.11 -25.60
C GLN A 558 41.83 7.44 -25.61
N LYS A 559 41.79 6.12 -25.80
CA LYS A 559 40.55 5.34 -25.72
C LYS A 559 39.98 5.39 -24.30
N LEU A 560 40.82 5.26 -23.28
CA LEU A 560 40.40 5.33 -21.88
C LEU A 560 39.78 6.70 -21.56
N ASP A 561 40.46 7.80 -21.93
CA ASP A 561 39.93 9.17 -21.78
C ASP A 561 38.57 9.35 -22.47
N SER A 562 38.44 8.80 -23.69
CA SER A 562 37.19 8.87 -24.47
C SER A 562 36.05 8.07 -23.84
N ILE A 563 36.35 6.88 -23.31
CA ILE A 563 35.38 6.04 -22.60
C ILE A 563 34.93 6.72 -21.30
N GLU A 564 35.85 7.29 -20.51
CA GLU A 564 35.50 8.04 -19.30
C GLU A 564 34.59 9.23 -19.61
N ALA A 565 34.93 10.02 -20.62
CA ALA A 565 34.12 11.16 -21.04
C ALA A 565 32.72 10.74 -21.50
N TYR A 566 32.63 9.63 -22.26
CA TYR A 566 31.36 9.07 -22.71
C TYR A 566 30.50 8.60 -21.53
N LEU A 567 31.05 7.76 -20.64
CA LEU A 567 30.33 7.25 -19.49
C LEU A 567 29.91 8.37 -18.53
N TRP A 568 30.76 9.40 -18.35
CA TRP A 568 30.42 10.57 -17.54
C TRP A 568 29.29 11.40 -18.15
N GLN A 569 29.27 11.59 -19.48
CA GLN A 569 28.12 12.22 -20.13
C GLN A 569 26.82 11.46 -19.87
N ASN A 570 26.88 10.12 -19.86
CA ASN A 570 25.72 9.32 -19.50
C ASN A 570 25.34 9.46 -18.02
N VAL A 571 26.30 9.65 -17.09
CA VAL A 571 25.99 10.04 -15.70
C VAL A 571 25.25 11.38 -15.65
N LEU A 572 25.72 12.39 -16.38
CA LEU A 572 25.08 13.70 -16.43
C LEU A 572 23.66 13.61 -17.02
N LEU A 573 23.49 12.82 -18.07
CA LEU A 573 22.18 12.55 -18.67
C LEU A 573 21.24 11.85 -17.68
N MET A 574 21.74 10.84 -16.95
CA MET A 574 21.00 10.13 -15.90
C MET A 574 20.53 11.10 -14.81
N ARG A 575 21.43 11.97 -14.34
CA ARG A 575 21.11 12.98 -13.33
C ARG A 575 20.09 14.01 -13.83
N ALA A 576 20.07 14.30 -15.13
CA ALA A 576 19.13 15.25 -15.72
C ALA A 576 17.76 14.64 -16.04
N SER A 577 17.68 13.33 -16.28
CA SER A 577 16.48 12.68 -16.83
C SER A 577 15.84 11.66 -15.89
N ASN A 578 16.57 11.15 -14.91
CA ASN A 578 16.18 10.00 -14.07
C ASN A 578 16.41 10.30 -12.58
N TYR A 579 15.86 11.41 -12.12
CA TYR A 579 15.84 11.72 -10.69
C TYR A 579 15.15 10.60 -9.92
N TYR A 580 15.69 10.29 -8.75
CA TYR A 580 15.03 9.37 -7.85
C TYR A 580 13.71 9.98 -7.32
N VAL A 581 12.79 9.11 -6.95
CA VAL A 581 11.48 9.49 -6.40
C VAL A 581 11.62 10.38 -5.15
N THR A 582 10.62 11.20 -4.85
CA THR A 582 10.68 12.05 -3.65
C THR A 582 10.80 11.17 -2.41
N ASP A 583 11.67 11.56 -1.47
CA ASP A 583 11.98 10.81 -0.25
C ASP A 583 12.51 9.37 -0.49
N ALA A 584 13.09 9.12 -1.67
CA ALA A 584 13.67 7.82 -2.01
C ALA A 584 14.65 7.35 -0.92
N PRO A 585 14.52 6.12 -0.41
CA PRO A 585 15.44 5.53 0.55
C PRO A 585 16.83 5.28 -0.06
N GLY A 586 17.80 5.11 0.83
CA GLY A 586 19.12 4.59 0.50
C GLY A 586 19.14 3.06 0.33
N ARG A 587 20.30 2.52 -0.04
CA ARG A 587 20.49 1.08 -0.32
C ARG A 587 20.12 0.10 0.79
N PRO A 588 20.30 0.40 2.09
CA PRO A 588 20.14 -0.61 3.15
C PRO A 588 18.76 -1.22 3.31
N VAL A 589 17.71 -0.54 2.83
CA VAL A 589 16.31 -0.96 2.99
C VAL A 589 15.66 -1.36 1.67
N MET A 590 16.41 -1.39 0.58
CA MET A 590 15.87 -1.72 -0.74
C MET A 590 15.50 -3.21 -0.85
N PRO A 591 14.46 -3.57 -1.65
CA PRO A 591 14.21 -4.95 -2.00
C PRO A 591 15.44 -5.53 -2.69
N GLN A 592 15.78 -6.78 -2.37
CA GLN A 592 16.90 -7.48 -2.98
C GLN A 592 16.41 -8.86 -3.45
N THR A 593 16.08 -8.99 -4.73
CA THR A 593 15.84 -10.30 -5.31
C THR A 593 17.11 -10.86 -5.93
N SER A 594 17.26 -12.18 -5.88
CA SER A 594 18.32 -12.91 -6.58
C SER A 594 17.74 -13.65 -7.77
N SER A 595 18.57 -14.18 -8.66
CA SER A 595 18.13 -14.94 -9.83
C SER A 595 17.19 -16.11 -9.48
N ASN A 596 17.35 -16.68 -8.28
CA ASN A 596 16.56 -17.77 -7.73
C ASN A 596 15.34 -17.33 -6.88
N THR A 597 15.23 -16.05 -6.50
CA THR A 597 14.04 -15.53 -5.78
C THR A 597 13.17 -14.59 -6.60
N PHE A 598 13.68 -14.03 -7.71
CA PHE A 598 12.97 -13.07 -8.57
C PHE A 598 11.58 -13.56 -8.98
N TRP A 599 11.50 -14.65 -9.75
CA TRP A 599 10.21 -15.18 -10.22
C TRP A 599 9.31 -15.70 -9.09
N PRO A 600 9.80 -16.42 -8.07
CA PRO A 600 8.98 -16.78 -6.91
C PRO A 600 8.37 -15.57 -6.18
N VAL A 601 9.12 -14.48 -6.00
CA VAL A 601 8.62 -13.24 -5.38
C VAL A 601 7.52 -12.63 -6.23
N LEU A 602 7.70 -12.56 -7.55
CA LEU A 602 6.65 -12.05 -8.45
C LEU A 602 5.42 -12.94 -8.49
N GLY A 603 5.58 -14.26 -8.42
CA GLY A 603 4.46 -15.19 -8.32
C GLY A 603 3.64 -15.02 -7.04
N LEU A 604 4.27 -14.58 -5.94
CA LEU A 604 3.54 -14.17 -4.74
C LEU A 604 2.83 -12.83 -4.93
N MET A 605 3.38 -11.90 -5.71
CA MET A 605 2.74 -10.59 -5.96
C MET A 605 1.57 -10.68 -6.95
N GLN A 606 1.64 -11.58 -7.94
CA GLN A 606 0.72 -11.67 -9.07
C GLN A 606 -0.63 -12.29 -8.70
N GLY A 607 -1.72 -11.66 -9.17
CA GLY A 607 -3.08 -12.15 -9.00
C GLY A 607 -3.43 -13.47 -9.73
N PRO A 608 -4.31 -14.32 -9.15
CA PRO A 608 -4.86 -14.25 -7.80
C PRO A 608 -3.80 -14.68 -6.77
N SER A 609 -3.36 -13.75 -5.93
CA SER A 609 -2.21 -13.94 -5.03
C SER A 609 -2.59 -14.15 -3.57
N ALA A 610 -1.76 -14.92 -2.87
CA ALA A 610 -1.83 -15.11 -1.42
C ALA A 610 -1.17 -13.97 -0.61
N LEU A 611 -0.58 -12.98 -1.28
CA LEU A 611 0.10 -11.86 -0.62
C LEU A 611 -0.92 -10.93 0.03
N SER A 612 -0.68 -10.63 1.30
CA SER A 612 -1.38 -9.58 2.02
C SER A 612 -0.56 -8.30 1.97
N PHE A 613 -0.95 -7.38 1.08
CA PHE A 613 -0.24 -6.10 0.93
C PHE A 613 -1.14 -4.87 0.81
N SER A 614 -2.32 -5.00 0.21
CA SER A 614 -3.32 -3.92 0.26
C SER A 614 -4.06 -3.94 1.59
N PHE A 615 -4.39 -2.75 2.09
CA PHE A 615 -5.57 -2.57 2.93
C PHE A 615 -6.76 -2.91 2.02
N PRO A 616 -7.62 -3.89 2.35
CA PRO A 616 -7.97 -4.36 3.69
C PRO A 616 -7.23 -5.65 4.09
N ILE A 617 -6.47 -5.57 5.19
CA ILE A 617 -5.66 -6.66 5.73
C ILE A 617 -6.49 -7.91 6.05
N ILE A 618 -7.81 -7.76 6.18
CA ILE A 618 -8.80 -8.82 6.38
C ILE A 618 -10.09 -8.36 5.72
N SER A 619 -10.77 -9.20 4.95
CA SER A 619 -12.15 -8.95 4.52
C SER A 619 -12.97 -8.56 5.75
N TYR A 620 -13.75 -7.49 5.71
CA TYR A 620 -14.55 -7.05 6.86
C TYR A 620 -16.01 -6.90 6.47
N LEU A 621 -16.87 -6.74 7.47
CA LEU A 621 -18.25 -6.39 7.23
C LEU A 621 -18.29 -4.88 7.05
N GLY A 622 -18.51 -4.46 5.81
CA GLY A 622 -18.47 -3.07 5.39
C GLY A 622 -17.50 -2.86 4.26
#